data_AF-A0A938GTR3-F1
#
_entry.id   AF-A0A938GTR3-F1
#
_cell.length_a   1.000
_cell.length_b   1.000
_cell.length_c   1.000
_cell.angle_alpha   90.00
_cell.angle_beta   90.00
_cell.angle_gamma   90.00
#
_symmetry.space_group_name_H-M   'P 1'
#
loop_
_entity.id
_entity.type
_entity.pdbx_description
1 polymer ?
#
loop_
_entity_poly.entity_id
_entity_poly.type
_entity_poly.pdbx_seq_one_letter_code
_entity_poly.pdbx_strand_id
1 'polypeptide(L)'
;MRRSPKPHPDRSHEEPIRPAQSPKRGSLDGRLRRPQSARAVVRSAASLEEFGRNLRDWFHELRRLSSRAQFGEAVRVRPLRLAGRFAGGEIADAFLAAQVEWLCRRVRIPPPRWTRDPAYTLAEPWFSTPARRLRTHLLLDTPDEFRNRNVFTIPELVPGVRRGRPKVSAARQREKARQRQQRYRRRKAASARQGPQPPR
;
A
#
# COMPACT_ATOMS: atom_id res chain seq x y z
N MET A 1 42.46 -26.67 -71.13
CA MET A 1 42.54 -27.53 -69.92
C MET A 1 42.37 -26.66 -68.68
N ARG A 2 41.18 -26.69 -68.07
CA ARG A 2 40.85 -25.88 -66.88
C ARG A 2 41.32 -26.63 -65.64
N ARG A 3 42.29 -26.08 -64.90
CA ARG A 3 42.68 -26.56 -63.57
C ARG A 3 42.00 -25.71 -62.51
N SER A 4 41.21 -26.35 -61.67
CA SER A 4 40.61 -25.79 -60.47
C SER A 4 41.67 -25.34 -59.46
N PRO A 5 41.38 -24.31 -58.66
CA PRO A 5 41.88 -24.22 -57.30
C PRO A 5 40.76 -24.56 -56.30
N LYS A 6 41.09 -25.43 -55.34
CA LYS A 6 40.28 -25.71 -54.14
C LYS A 6 40.30 -24.49 -53.20
N PRO A 7 39.23 -24.27 -52.43
CA PRO A 7 39.40 -23.68 -51.11
C PRO A 7 38.71 -24.50 -50.01
N HIS A 8 39.45 -24.77 -48.93
CA HIS A 8 38.96 -25.01 -47.58
C HIS A 8 40.15 -24.79 -46.62
N PRO A 9 39.96 -24.47 -45.33
CA PRO A 9 38.76 -24.00 -44.64
C PRO A 9 39.01 -22.79 -43.69
N ASP A 10 37.92 -22.28 -43.14
CA ASP A 10 37.79 -21.83 -41.74
C ASP A 10 38.22 -20.40 -41.33
N ARG A 11 37.41 -19.84 -40.41
CA ARG A 11 37.51 -18.59 -39.64
C ARG A 11 36.85 -17.33 -40.19
N SER A 12 35.53 -17.32 -40.13
CA SER A 12 34.78 -16.10 -39.80
C SER A 12 34.34 -16.17 -38.35
N HIS A 13 35.18 -15.60 -37.50
CA HIS A 13 34.88 -14.91 -36.25
C HIS A 13 33.42 -14.96 -35.77
N GLU A 14 33.16 -15.80 -34.76
CA GLU A 14 32.16 -15.51 -33.73
C GLU A 14 32.55 -14.18 -33.06
N GLU A 15 31.83 -13.10 -33.34
CA GLU A 15 31.87 -11.93 -32.47
C GLU A 15 31.16 -12.27 -31.15
N PRO A 16 31.83 -12.12 -29.99
CA PRO A 16 31.18 -12.34 -28.72
C PRO A 16 30.13 -11.25 -28.49
N ILE A 17 28.88 -11.70 -28.34
CA ILE A 17 27.75 -10.89 -27.88
C ILE A 17 28.17 -10.22 -26.56
N ARG A 18 28.45 -8.91 -26.64
CA ARG A 18 28.71 -8.09 -25.46
C ARG A 18 27.47 -8.16 -24.55
N PRO A 19 27.59 -8.55 -23.27
CA PRO A 19 26.45 -8.49 -22.38
C PRO A 19 26.00 -7.04 -22.23
N ALA A 20 24.73 -6.79 -22.52
CA ALA A 20 24.07 -5.52 -22.29
C ALA A 20 24.31 -5.10 -20.84
N GLN A 21 24.98 -3.96 -20.67
CA GLN A 21 25.26 -3.38 -19.37
C GLN A 21 23.93 -3.12 -18.67
N SER A 22 23.66 -3.92 -17.62
CA SER A 22 22.51 -3.73 -16.75
C SER A 22 22.58 -2.31 -16.15
N PRO A 23 21.47 -1.54 -16.16
CA PRO A 23 21.50 -0.22 -15.55
C PRO A 23 21.84 -0.34 -14.07
N LYS A 24 22.82 0.45 -13.65
CA LYS A 24 23.36 0.54 -12.29
C LYS A 24 22.22 0.52 -11.27
N ARG A 25 22.22 -0.46 -10.37
CA ARG A 25 21.38 -0.48 -9.16
C ARG A 25 21.70 0.77 -8.34
N GLY A 26 20.96 1.84 -8.58
CA GLY A 26 21.09 3.09 -7.84
C GLY A 26 20.84 2.84 -6.36
N SER A 27 21.83 3.23 -5.54
CA SER A 27 21.77 3.56 -4.12
C SER A 27 20.74 2.82 -3.24
N LEU A 28 21.24 1.98 -2.33
CA LEU A 28 20.47 1.22 -1.34
C LEU A 28 20.10 2.05 -0.09
N ASP A 29 20.43 3.34 -0.04
CA ASP A 29 20.39 4.13 1.21
C ASP A 29 19.02 4.75 1.58
N GLY A 30 17.97 4.47 0.80
CA GLY A 30 16.59 4.92 1.08
C GLY A 30 15.57 3.80 1.33
N ARG A 31 15.99 2.53 1.29
CA ARG A 31 15.11 1.36 1.03
C ARG A 31 14.50 0.66 2.24
N LEU A 32 14.54 1.24 3.44
CA LEU A 32 14.07 0.53 4.65
C LEU A 32 12.77 1.05 5.26
N ARG A 33 12.16 2.11 4.69
CA ARG A 33 10.88 2.61 5.22
C ARG A 33 9.70 1.95 4.51
N ARG A 34 9.03 1.05 5.22
CA ARG A 34 7.74 0.48 4.79
C ARG A 34 6.73 1.60 4.46
N PRO A 35 6.03 1.53 3.33
CA PRO A 35 5.04 2.52 2.93
C PRO A 35 3.89 2.57 3.94
N GLN A 36 3.57 3.78 4.41
CA GLN A 36 2.50 4.00 5.40
C GLN A 36 1.22 4.57 4.79
N SER A 37 1.25 4.94 3.52
CA SER A 37 0.12 5.53 2.81
C SER A 37 0.09 5.09 1.35
N ALA A 38 -1.08 5.22 0.71
CA ALA A 38 -1.24 4.95 -0.72
C ALA A 38 -0.25 5.77 -1.56
N ARG A 39 0.02 7.02 -1.18
CA ARG A 39 1.04 7.86 -1.83
C ARG A 39 2.46 7.29 -1.67
N ALA A 40 2.78 6.72 -0.51
CA ALA A 40 4.11 6.15 -0.25
C ALA A 40 4.35 4.88 -1.08
N VAL A 41 3.31 4.07 -1.34
CA VAL A 41 3.40 2.86 -2.20
C VAL A 41 3.94 3.22 -3.59
N VAL A 42 3.43 4.32 -4.15
CA VAL A 42 3.76 4.75 -5.51
C VAL A 42 5.12 5.45 -5.58
N ARG A 43 5.52 6.19 -4.55
CA ARG A 43 6.72 7.04 -4.58
C ARG A 43 8.00 6.26 -4.89
N SER A 44 8.09 5.01 -4.44
CA SER A 44 9.27 4.14 -4.60
C SER A 44 9.10 3.07 -5.67
N ALA A 45 8.02 3.07 -6.45
CA ALA A 45 7.80 2.07 -7.49
C ALA A 45 8.42 2.53 -8.82
N ALA A 46 9.43 1.81 -9.31
CA ALA A 46 9.98 1.98 -10.65
C ALA A 46 9.52 0.88 -11.64
N SER A 47 8.80 -0.14 -11.15
CA SER A 47 8.23 -1.21 -11.96
C SER A 47 6.95 -1.77 -11.32
N LEU A 48 6.21 -2.57 -12.08
CA LEU A 48 5.01 -3.25 -11.57
C LEU A 48 5.34 -4.25 -10.43
N GLU A 49 6.50 -4.89 -10.50
CA GLU A 49 6.97 -5.81 -9.45
C GLU A 49 7.31 -5.06 -8.15
N GLU A 50 8.00 -3.92 -8.24
CA GLU A 50 8.27 -3.06 -7.09
C GLU A 50 6.99 -2.48 -6.50
N PHE A 51 6.05 -2.06 -7.34
CA PHE A 51 4.72 -1.66 -6.90
C PHE A 51 4.05 -2.77 -6.10
N GLY A 52 4.03 -4.01 -6.61
CA GLY A 52 3.43 -5.15 -5.90
C GLY A 52 4.10 -5.47 -4.56
N ARG A 53 5.43 -5.30 -4.44
CA ARG A 53 6.15 -5.42 -3.17
C ARG A 53 5.75 -4.31 -2.19
N ASN A 54 5.78 -3.05 -2.65
CA ASN A 54 5.40 -1.89 -1.84
C ASN A 54 3.94 -1.99 -1.36
N LEU A 55 3.05 -2.50 -2.22
CA LEU A 55 1.64 -2.68 -1.91
C LEU A 55 1.44 -3.71 -0.80
N ARG A 56 2.12 -4.86 -0.87
CA ARG A 56 2.08 -5.90 0.17
C ARG A 56 2.61 -5.39 1.50
N ASP A 57 3.73 -4.66 1.51
CA ASP A 57 4.26 -4.02 2.72
C ASP A 57 3.26 -3.04 3.33
N TRP A 58 2.61 -2.22 2.49
CA TRP A 58 1.58 -1.30 2.96
C TRP A 58 0.36 -2.04 3.52
N PHE A 59 -0.07 -3.16 2.92
CA PHE A 59 -1.14 -3.99 3.48
C PHE A 59 -0.79 -4.53 4.86
N HIS A 60 0.47 -4.90 5.10
CA HIS A 60 0.93 -5.26 6.44
C HIS A 60 0.80 -4.09 7.42
N GLU A 61 1.12 -2.86 7.01
CA GLU A 61 0.93 -1.68 7.86
C GLU A 61 -0.57 -1.35 8.09
N LEU A 62 -1.42 -1.49 7.06
CA LEU A 62 -2.86 -1.29 7.19
C LEU A 62 -3.50 -2.24 8.22
N ARG A 63 -3.06 -3.51 8.26
CA ARG A 63 -3.52 -4.49 9.27
C ARG A 63 -3.21 -4.07 10.71
N ARG A 64 -2.23 -3.19 10.92
CA ARG A 64 -1.84 -2.68 12.25
C ARG A 64 -2.66 -1.47 12.70
N LEU A 65 -3.41 -0.86 11.79
CA LEU A 65 -4.22 0.31 12.10
C LEU A 65 -5.41 -0.08 12.98
N SER A 66 -5.60 0.66 14.07
CA SER A 66 -6.60 0.33 15.10
C SER A 66 -7.87 1.19 15.02
N SER A 67 -7.88 2.20 14.15
CA SER A 67 -8.97 3.17 14.05
C SER A 67 -9.26 3.58 12.61
N ARG A 68 -10.54 3.92 12.36
CA ARG A 68 -11.02 4.47 11.08
C ARG A 68 -10.31 5.77 10.70
N ALA A 69 -10.00 6.63 11.67
CA ALA A 69 -9.30 7.89 11.43
C ALA A 69 -7.87 7.65 10.88
N GLN A 70 -7.13 6.71 11.49
CA GLN A 70 -5.81 6.32 10.99
C GLN A 70 -5.88 5.72 9.59
N PHE A 71 -6.87 4.85 9.34
CA PHE A 71 -7.09 4.29 8.01
C PHE A 71 -7.37 5.40 6.99
N GLY A 72 -8.27 6.33 7.32
CA GLY A 72 -8.60 7.48 6.48
C GLY A 72 -7.37 8.30 6.11
N GLU A 73 -6.49 8.59 7.07
CA GLU A 73 -5.25 9.34 6.79
C GLU A 73 -4.31 8.59 5.82
N ALA A 74 -4.19 7.26 5.97
CA ALA A 74 -3.33 6.45 5.11
C ALA A 74 -3.75 6.46 3.63
N VAL A 75 -5.02 6.73 3.33
CA VAL A 75 -5.57 6.73 1.97
C VAL A 75 -5.95 8.12 1.45
N ARG A 76 -5.97 9.14 2.31
CA ARG A 76 -6.51 10.47 2.01
C ARG A 76 -5.84 11.15 0.83
N VAL A 77 -4.51 11.11 0.79
CA VAL A 77 -3.70 11.89 -0.14
C VAL A 77 -3.62 11.17 -1.49
N ARG A 78 -3.97 11.89 -2.57
CA ARG A 78 -3.84 11.40 -3.95
C ARG A 78 -2.38 11.02 -4.24
N PRO A 79 -2.09 9.78 -4.68
CA PRO A 79 -0.77 9.37 -5.14
C PRO A 79 -0.36 10.08 -6.44
N LEU A 80 0.94 10.10 -6.74
CA LEU A 80 1.41 10.41 -8.10
C LEU A 80 0.88 9.36 -9.08
N ARG A 81 0.75 9.71 -10.35
CA ARG A 81 0.38 8.75 -11.40
C ARG A 81 1.60 7.94 -11.82
N LEU A 82 1.40 6.63 -11.99
CA LEU A 82 2.38 5.68 -12.52
C LEU A 82 2.20 5.44 -14.02
N ALA A 83 1.02 5.72 -14.57
CA ALA A 83 0.80 5.70 -16.01
C ALA A 83 1.89 6.52 -16.75
N GLY A 84 2.53 5.91 -17.73
CA GLY A 84 3.63 6.51 -18.49
C GLY A 84 5.00 6.51 -17.79
N ARG A 85 5.12 6.06 -16.53
CA ARG A 85 6.42 5.92 -15.83
C ARG A 85 7.12 4.60 -16.12
N PHE A 86 6.35 3.52 -16.23
CA PHE A 86 6.84 2.19 -16.59
C PHE A 86 5.69 1.37 -17.20
N ALA A 87 6.01 0.27 -17.87
CA ALA A 87 5.02 -0.62 -18.48
C ALA A 87 4.08 -1.22 -17.42
N GLY A 88 2.77 -1.01 -17.57
CA GLY A 88 1.76 -1.42 -16.59
C GLY A 88 1.56 -0.43 -15.44
N GLY A 89 2.08 0.79 -15.54
CA GLY A 89 1.86 1.83 -14.53
C GLY A 89 0.40 2.24 -14.38
N GLU A 90 -0.36 2.25 -15.48
CA GLU A 90 -1.81 2.46 -15.49
C GLU A 90 -2.56 1.34 -14.75
N ILE A 91 -2.11 0.10 -14.88
CA ILE A 91 -2.66 -1.05 -14.12
C ILE A 91 -2.42 -0.83 -12.62
N ALA A 92 -1.22 -0.44 -12.23
CA ALA A 92 -0.88 -0.14 -10.84
C ALA A 92 -1.74 1.00 -10.27
N ASP A 93 -1.94 2.06 -11.04
CA ASP A 93 -2.82 3.18 -10.67
C ASP A 93 -4.27 2.72 -10.46
N ALA A 94 -4.85 2.02 -11.44
CA ALA A 94 -6.23 1.55 -11.40
C ALA A 94 -6.46 0.56 -10.25
N PHE A 95 -5.53 -0.40 -10.07
CA PHE A 95 -5.56 -1.35 -8.98
C PHE A 95 -5.51 -0.65 -7.61
N LEU A 96 -4.60 0.31 -7.41
CA LEU A 96 -4.49 1.01 -6.14
C LEU A 96 -5.77 1.79 -5.80
N ALA A 97 -6.37 2.47 -6.79
CA ALA A 97 -7.62 3.18 -6.61
C ALA A 97 -8.78 2.24 -6.26
N ALA A 98 -8.93 1.12 -7.00
CA ALA A 98 -9.92 0.09 -6.73
C ALA A 98 -9.76 -0.48 -5.31
N GLN A 99 -8.53 -0.82 -4.94
CA GLN A 99 -8.22 -1.40 -3.65
C GLN A 99 -8.51 -0.44 -2.49
N VAL A 100 -8.15 0.84 -2.63
CA VAL A 100 -8.48 1.87 -1.63
C VAL A 100 -9.99 2.00 -1.48
N GLU A 101 -10.73 2.11 -2.58
CA GLU A 101 -12.19 2.24 -2.53
C GLU A 101 -12.83 1.03 -1.85
N TRP A 102 -12.44 -0.18 -2.24
CA TRP A 102 -12.92 -1.43 -1.66
C TRP A 102 -12.63 -1.50 -0.16
N LEU A 103 -11.41 -1.16 0.27
CA LEU A 103 -11.05 -1.16 1.69
C LEU A 103 -11.85 -0.13 2.50
N CYS A 104 -12.02 1.09 1.98
CA CYS A 104 -12.81 2.15 2.60
C CYS A 104 -14.25 1.68 2.86
N ARG A 105 -14.88 1.04 1.87
CA ARG A 105 -16.23 0.47 2.01
C ARG A 105 -16.29 -0.61 3.08
N ARG A 106 -15.30 -1.52 3.13
CA ARG A 106 -15.23 -2.59 4.14
C ARG A 106 -15.07 -2.05 5.56
N VAL A 107 -14.30 -0.97 5.76
CA VAL A 107 -14.13 -0.34 7.08
C VAL A 107 -15.20 0.72 7.41
N ARG A 108 -16.17 0.93 6.50
CA ARG A 108 -17.28 1.89 6.60
C ARG A 108 -16.81 3.34 6.77
N ILE A 109 -15.90 3.77 5.91
CA ILE A 109 -15.56 5.20 5.74
C ILE A 109 -15.78 5.62 4.30
N PRO A 110 -16.06 6.90 4.02
CA PRO A 110 -16.15 7.40 2.65
C PRO A 110 -14.81 7.22 1.92
N PRO A 111 -14.81 6.65 0.68
CA PRO A 111 -13.63 6.62 -0.16
C PRO A 111 -13.13 8.05 -0.48
N PRO A 112 -11.81 8.28 -0.55
CA PRO A 112 -11.26 9.55 -1.01
C PRO A 112 -11.75 9.91 -2.42
N ARG A 113 -12.04 11.19 -2.69
CA ARG A 113 -12.55 11.64 -4.01
C ARG A 113 -11.66 11.21 -5.17
N TRP A 114 -10.34 11.21 -4.98
CA TRP A 114 -9.38 10.85 -6.02
C TRP A 114 -9.56 9.42 -6.54
N THR A 115 -10.10 8.49 -5.74
CA THR A 115 -10.28 7.11 -6.22
C THR A 115 -11.30 7.07 -7.35
N ARG A 116 -12.29 7.96 -7.36
CA ARG A 116 -13.38 8.03 -8.35
C ARG A 116 -13.00 8.79 -9.62
N ASP A 117 -11.78 9.31 -9.70
CA ASP A 117 -11.32 10.02 -10.88
C ASP A 117 -11.21 9.05 -12.07
N PRO A 118 -11.82 9.35 -13.23
CA PRO A 118 -11.79 8.48 -14.42
C PRO A 118 -10.38 8.12 -14.90
N ALA A 119 -9.37 8.91 -14.54
CA ALA A 119 -7.98 8.57 -14.84
C ALA A 119 -7.56 7.19 -14.28
N TYR A 120 -8.20 6.71 -13.21
CA TYR A 120 -7.93 5.41 -12.59
C TYR A 120 -8.79 4.25 -13.16
N THR A 121 -9.44 4.45 -14.30
CA THR A 121 -10.14 3.40 -15.04
C THR A 121 -9.30 3.00 -16.25
N LEU A 122 -9.07 1.69 -16.43
CA LEU A 122 -8.37 1.18 -17.60
C LEU A 122 -9.29 1.22 -18.83
N ALA A 123 -8.72 1.54 -19.99
CA ALA A 123 -9.43 1.44 -21.27
C ALA A 123 -9.76 -0.03 -21.59
N GLU A 124 -8.79 -0.93 -21.38
CA GLU A 124 -8.91 -2.36 -21.64
C GLU A 124 -8.95 -3.17 -20.34
N PRO A 125 -9.67 -4.31 -20.31
CA PRO A 125 -9.75 -5.18 -19.15
C PRO A 125 -8.42 -5.86 -18.83
N TRP A 126 -7.93 -5.65 -17.60
CA TRP A 126 -6.76 -6.32 -17.07
C TRP A 126 -7.15 -7.49 -16.15
N PHE A 127 -6.51 -8.64 -16.33
CA PHE A 127 -6.72 -9.83 -15.50
C PHE A 127 -5.44 -10.19 -14.75
N SER A 128 -5.57 -10.47 -13.46
CA SER A 128 -4.47 -10.92 -12.60
C SER A 128 -3.87 -12.28 -12.97
N THR A 129 -4.54 -13.05 -13.84
CA THR A 129 -4.08 -14.35 -14.33
C THR A 129 -3.99 -14.39 -15.87
N PRO A 130 -2.93 -14.98 -16.44
CA PRO A 130 -2.85 -15.20 -17.88
C PRO A 130 -3.78 -16.33 -18.36
N ALA A 131 -4.21 -17.23 -17.46
CA ALA A 131 -5.01 -18.39 -17.84
C ALA A 131 -6.45 -17.99 -18.24
N ARG A 132 -6.76 -18.05 -19.55
CA ARG A 132 -8.07 -17.64 -20.10
C ARG A 132 -9.24 -18.35 -19.43
N ARG A 133 -9.10 -19.65 -19.12
CA ARG A 133 -10.13 -20.46 -18.43
C ARG A 133 -10.51 -19.93 -17.04
N LEU A 134 -9.58 -19.26 -16.36
CA LEU A 134 -9.83 -18.68 -15.03
C LEU A 134 -10.43 -17.27 -15.09
N ARG A 135 -10.45 -16.64 -16.27
CA ARG A 135 -11.02 -15.29 -16.42
C ARG A 135 -12.51 -15.26 -16.11
N THR A 136 -13.25 -16.31 -16.45
CA THR A 136 -14.69 -16.41 -16.14
C THR A 136 -14.93 -16.31 -14.62
N HIS A 137 -14.13 -16.99 -13.81
CA HIS A 137 -14.20 -16.87 -12.35
C HIS A 137 -13.90 -15.45 -11.88
N LEU A 138 -12.85 -14.81 -12.43
CA LEU A 138 -12.55 -13.42 -12.09
C LEU A 138 -13.67 -12.46 -12.48
N LEU A 139 -14.34 -12.65 -13.62
CA LEU A 139 -15.49 -11.84 -14.01
C LEU A 139 -16.67 -11.96 -13.03
N LEU A 140 -16.81 -13.09 -12.35
CA LEU A 140 -17.87 -13.33 -11.38
C LEU A 140 -17.47 -12.80 -9.98
N ASP A 141 -16.28 -13.15 -9.51
CA ASP A 141 -15.86 -12.95 -8.12
C ASP A 141 -15.22 -11.58 -7.85
N THR A 142 -14.81 -10.85 -8.90
CA THR A 142 -14.21 -9.53 -8.75
C THR A 142 -15.23 -8.54 -8.17
N PRO A 143 -14.90 -7.84 -7.07
CA PRO A 143 -15.77 -6.81 -6.50
C PRO A 143 -15.97 -5.62 -7.45
N ASP A 144 -17.10 -4.93 -7.31
CA ASP A 144 -17.50 -3.84 -8.19
C ASP A 144 -16.48 -2.69 -8.24
N GLU A 145 -15.78 -2.42 -7.14
CA GLU A 145 -14.76 -1.38 -7.08
C GLU A 145 -13.59 -1.63 -8.03
N PHE A 146 -13.30 -2.91 -8.30
CA PHE A 146 -12.30 -3.34 -9.28
C PHE A 146 -12.91 -3.46 -10.67
N ARG A 147 -14.11 -4.06 -10.78
CA ARG A 147 -14.87 -4.22 -12.03
C ARG A 147 -15.10 -2.89 -12.75
N ASN A 148 -15.52 -1.85 -12.02
CA ASN A 148 -15.78 -0.51 -12.55
C ASN A 148 -14.51 0.19 -13.09
N ARG A 149 -13.33 -0.39 -12.86
CA ARG A 149 -12.03 0.11 -13.34
C ARG A 149 -11.38 -0.82 -14.34
N ASN A 150 -12.11 -1.82 -14.84
CA ASN A 150 -11.59 -2.84 -15.75
C ASN A 150 -10.41 -3.63 -15.14
N VAL A 151 -10.39 -3.81 -13.82
CA VAL A 151 -9.39 -4.61 -13.10
C VAL A 151 -10.08 -5.88 -12.58
N PHE A 152 -9.62 -7.05 -13.00
CA PHE A 152 -10.23 -8.34 -12.64
C PHE A 152 -9.26 -9.18 -11.79
N THR A 153 -9.55 -9.25 -10.49
CA THR A 153 -8.67 -9.82 -9.48
C THR A 153 -9.45 -10.20 -8.22
N ILE A 154 -8.89 -11.11 -7.43
CA ILE A 154 -9.36 -11.38 -6.07
C ILE A 154 -8.61 -10.44 -5.12
N PRO A 155 -9.29 -9.63 -4.28
CA PRO A 155 -8.61 -8.75 -3.33
C PRO A 155 -7.80 -9.53 -2.30
N GLU A 156 -6.52 -9.19 -2.12
CA GLU A 156 -5.59 -9.92 -1.25
C GLU A 156 -5.74 -9.60 0.24
N LEU A 157 -6.24 -8.41 0.58
CA LEU A 157 -6.37 -7.94 1.96
C LEU A 157 -7.83 -7.93 2.35
N VAL A 158 -8.23 -8.53 3.48
CA VAL A 158 -9.53 -8.26 4.11
C VAL A 158 -9.28 -7.43 5.38
N PRO A 159 -9.77 -6.18 5.49
CA PRO A 159 -9.42 -5.31 6.60
C PRO A 159 -10.16 -5.72 7.89
N GLY A 160 -9.41 -6.05 8.93
CA GLY A 160 -9.92 -6.33 10.27
C GLY A 160 -9.88 -5.11 11.18
N VAL A 161 -10.60 -4.03 10.85
CA VAL A 161 -10.72 -2.89 11.79
C VAL A 161 -11.70 -3.29 12.89
N ARG A 162 -11.19 -3.85 13.98
CA ARG A 162 -12.00 -4.12 15.18
C ARG A 162 -12.65 -2.81 15.63
N ARG A 163 -13.89 -2.87 16.16
CA ARG A 163 -14.47 -1.79 16.99
C ARG A 163 -13.61 -1.66 18.26
N GLY A 164 -12.42 -1.12 18.12
CA GLY A 164 -11.41 -1.02 19.17
C GLY A 164 -11.41 0.38 19.76
N ARG A 165 -11.41 0.44 21.10
CA ARG A 165 -11.15 1.66 21.87
C ARG A 165 -9.94 2.39 21.28
N PRO A 166 -10.03 3.70 20.95
CA PRO A 166 -8.91 4.44 20.39
C PRO A 166 -7.66 4.27 21.25
N LYS A 167 -6.51 3.93 20.66
CA LYS A 167 -5.22 3.99 21.36
C LYS A 167 -5.00 5.44 21.79
N VAL A 168 -5.15 5.72 23.08
CA VAL A 168 -4.88 7.04 23.66
C VAL A 168 -3.38 7.31 23.52
N SER A 169 -2.99 8.48 22.99
CA SER A 169 -1.58 8.83 22.87
C SER A 169 -0.89 8.80 24.24
N ALA A 170 0.40 8.43 24.27
CA ALA A 170 1.17 8.39 25.52
C ALA A 170 1.13 9.73 26.27
N ALA A 171 1.17 10.85 25.54
CA ALA A 171 1.01 12.19 26.11
C ALA A 171 -0.35 12.38 26.80
N ARG A 172 -1.44 11.95 26.15
CA ARG A 172 -2.80 12.04 26.71
C ARG A 172 -3.02 11.08 27.88
N GLN A 173 -2.31 9.94 27.91
CA GLN A 173 -2.28 9.06 29.08
C GLN A 173 -1.54 9.71 30.26
N ARG A 174 -0.37 10.32 30.02
CA ARG A 174 0.40 11.05 31.04
C ARG A 174 -0.41 12.19 31.64
N GLU A 175 -1.09 12.97 30.81
CA GLU A 175 -1.93 14.08 31.27
C GLU A 175 -3.09 13.60 32.14
N LYS A 176 -3.79 12.54 31.73
CA LYS A 176 -4.85 11.92 32.54
C LYS A 176 -4.31 11.36 33.87
N ALA A 177 -3.11 10.77 33.88
CA ALA A 177 -2.47 10.29 35.10
C ALA A 177 -2.13 11.45 36.06
N ARG A 178 -1.59 12.55 35.53
CA ARG A 178 -1.29 13.78 36.29
C ARG A 178 -2.56 14.36 36.93
N GLN A 179 -3.64 14.47 36.16
CA GLN A 179 -4.94 14.96 36.67
C GLN A 179 -5.52 14.06 37.77
N ARG A 180 -5.37 12.73 37.64
CA ARG A 180 -5.78 11.78 38.70
C ARG A 180 -4.98 11.98 39.97
N GLN A 181 -3.65 12.12 39.87
CA GLN A 181 -2.79 12.36 41.02
C GLN A 181 -3.12 13.70 41.71
N GLN A 182 -3.38 14.76 40.95
CA GLN A 182 -3.79 16.05 41.52
C GLN A 182 -5.12 15.95 42.29
N ARG A 183 -6.12 15.25 41.72
CA ARG A 183 -7.41 15.03 42.39
C ARG A 183 -7.25 14.22 43.68
N TYR A 184 -6.44 13.16 43.64
CA TYR A 184 -6.14 12.35 44.83
C TYR A 184 -5.47 13.19 45.93
N ARG A 185 -4.44 13.96 45.58
CA ARG A 185 -3.73 14.86 46.51
C ARG A 185 -4.65 15.91 47.11
N ARG A 186 -5.51 16.55 46.30
CA ARG A 186 -6.52 17.50 46.79
C ARG A 186 -7.50 16.86 47.76
N ARG A 187 -7.99 15.64 47.46
CA ARG A 187 -8.88 14.89 48.35
C ARG A 187 -8.21 14.58 49.69
N LYS A 188 -6.99 14.05 49.66
CA LYS A 188 -6.17 13.79 50.86
C LYS A 188 -5.94 15.06 51.69
N ALA A 189 -5.61 16.18 51.06
CA ALA A 189 -5.40 17.46 51.73
C ALA A 189 -6.69 18.03 52.35
N ALA A 190 -7.84 17.88 51.68
CA ALA A 190 -9.13 18.29 52.22
C ALA A 190 -9.55 17.43 53.43
N SER A 191 -9.35 16.11 53.36
CA SER A 191 -9.59 15.21 54.50
C SER A 191 -8.63 15.45 55.66
N ALA A 192 -7.39 15.89 55.41
CA ALA A 192 -6.46 16.26 56.48
C ALA A 192 -6.80 17.61 57.15
N ARG A 193 -7.52 18.51 56.44
CA ARG A 193 -8.00 19.78 56.98
C ARG A 193 -9.29 19.63 57.79
N GLN A 194 -10.11 18.62 57.50
CA GLN A 194 -11.22 18.17 58.34
C GLN A 194 -10.66 17.21 59.40
N GLY A 195 -9.97 17.74 60.41
CA GLY A 195 -9.48 16.96 61.55
C GLY A 195 -10.63 16.21 62.26
N PRO A 196 -10.33 15.14 63.01
CA PRO A 196 -11.35 14.31 63.64
C PRO A 196 -12.24 15.16 64.56
N GLN A 197 -13.56 15.02 64.39
CA GLN A 197 -14.54 15.63 65.29
C GLN A 197 -14.31 15.05 66.70
N PRO A 198 -14.13 15.89 67.75
CA PRO A 198 -13.95 15.38 69.10
C PRO A 198 -15.22 14.63 69.54
N PRO A 199 -15.07 13.49 70.23
CA PRO A 199 -16.22 12.76 70.76
C PRO A 199 -16.94 13.61 71.83
N ARG A 200 -18.27 13.48 71.87
CA ARG A 200 -19.18 14.17 72.80
C ARG A 200 -19.04 13.66 74.23
#